data_AF-Q1LC27-F1
#
_entry.id   AF-Q1LC27-F1
#
_cell.length_a   1.000
_cell.length_b   1.000
_cell.length_c   1.000
_cell.angle_alpha   90.00
_cell.angle_beta   90.00
_cell.angle_gamma   90.00
#
_symmetry.space_group_name_H-M   'P 1'
#
loop_
_entity.id
_entity.type
_entity.pdbx_description
1 polymer ?
#
loop_
_entity_poly.entity_id
_entity_poly.type
_entity_poly.pdbx_seq_one_letter_code
_entity_poly.pdbx_strand_id
1 'polypeptide(L)'
;MSAWSAWSAWSAWSERPELPSSTFEVEKGWIDEYGHMNAARYVEVFDREGFKLLEQLGVGLGYTEATRCGIYTVDIHVAYYRELLVGSPVVLRVRALQSDDKRLLCLMELSHATEGYVAATMEQLSVHVNLETRRAAPFPGALAEQLALAVKAHAAHPLPAGCRTLLSLKR
;
A
#
# COMPACT_ATOMS: atom_id res chain seq x y z
N MET A 1 -25.92 6.10 15.99
CA MET A 1 -25.67 6.62 14.63
C MET A 1 -25.44 5.42 13.74
N SER A 2 -26.32 5.18 12.77
CA SER A 2 -26.33 3.95 11.98
C SER A 2 -25.11 3.89 11.05
N ALA A 3 -24.61 2.67 10.79
CA ALA A 3 -23.50 2.37 9.89
C ALA A 3 -23.68 2.84 8.42
N TRP A 4 -24.79 3.51 8.12
CA TRP A 4 -25.19 3.98 6.80
C TRP A 4 -24.50 5.30 6.40
N SER A 5 -23.98 6.09 7.36
CA SER A 5 -23.34 7.39 7.04
C SER A 5 -21.86 7.30 6.67
N ALA A 6 -21.21 6.14 6.82
CA ALA A 6 -19.80 5.95 6.45
C ALA A 6 -19.61 5.53 4.98
N TRP A 7 -20.67 5.08 4.31
CA TRP A 7 -20.60 4.56 2.94
C TRP A 7 -20.66 5.66 1.87
N SER A 8 -21.20 6.84 2.19
CA SER A 8 -21.34 7.96 1.26
C SER A 8 -20.03 8.68 0.92
N ALA A 9 -18.92 8.36 1.59
CA ALA A 9 -17.60 8.92 1.29
C ALA A 9 -16.83 8.14 0.22
N TRP A 10 -17.26 6.91 -0.12
CA TRP A 10 -16.57 6.03 -1.09
C TRP A 10 -16.97 6.32 -2.54
N SER A 11 -18.09 7.00 -2.78
CA SER A 11 -18.62 7.30 -4.11
C SER A 11 -17.84 8.35 -4.91
N ALA A 12 -16.72 8.87 -4.40
CA ALA A 12 -15.89 9.89 -5.07
C ALA A 12 -14.58 9.34 -5.68
N TRP A 13 -14.38 8.01 -5.70
CA TRP A 13 -13.13 7.39 -6.17
C TRP A 13 -12.84 7.58 -7.67
N SER A 14 -13.84 7.90 -8.49
CA SER A 14 -13.70 7.99 -9.95
C SER A 14 -12.82 9.15 -10.45
N GLU A 15 -12.33 10.02 -9.57
CA GLU A 15 -11.73 11.31 -9.96
C GLU A 15 -10.36 11.62 -9.33
N ARG A 16 -9.70 10.72 -8.59
CA ARG A 16 -8.35 11.02 -8.05
C ARG A 16 -7.26 10.74 -9.09
N PRO A 17 -6.59 11.76 -9.63
CA PRO A 17 -5.52 11.58 -10.60
C PRO A 17 -4.18 11.22 -9.94
N GLU A 18 -4.11 11.11 -8.61
CA GLU A 18 -2.86 10.89 -7.88
C GLU A 18 -2.91 9.60 -7.05
N LEU A 19 -1.77 8.92 -6.98
CA LEU A 19 -1.59 7.76 -6.12
C LEU A 19 -1.68 8.18 -4.63
N PRO A 20 -2.32 7.37 -3.76
CA PRO A 20 -2.22 7.56 -2.31
C PRO A 20 -0.76 7.71 -1.89
N SER A 21 -0.46 8.80 -1.18
CA SER A 21 0.90 9.11 -0.77
C SER A 21 1.00 9.81 0.58
N SER A 22 2.16 9.68 1.22
CA SER A 22 2.51 10.36 2.46
C SER A 22 3.98 10.78 2.44
N THR A 23 4.29 11.87 3.14
CA THR A 23 5.66 12.42 3.25
C THR A 23 6.08 12.41 4.72
N PHE A 24 7.31 11.97 4.98
CA PHE A 24 7.91 11.95 6.31
C PHE A 24 9.45 11.95 6.19
N GLU A 25 10.14 11.90 7.32
CA GLU A 25 11.60 11.88 7.37
C GLU A 25 12.12 10.56 7.94
N VAL A 26 13.32 10.15 7.51
CA VAL A 26 14.00 8.96 8.04
C VAL A 26 14.42 9.20 9.49
N GLU A 27 13.89 8.40 10.41
CA GLU A 27 14.17 8.54 11.83
C GLU A 27 15.57 8.04 12.20
N LYS A 28 16.19 8.67 13.20
CA LYS A 28 17.49 8.24 13.73
C LYS A 28 17.50 6.77 14.18
N GLY A 29 16.39 6.28 14.74
CA GLY A 29 16.25 4.90 15.19
C GLY A 29 16.17 3.85 14.08
N TRP A 30 16.15 4.28 12.81
CA TRP A 30 16.09 3.38 11.65
C TRP A 30 17.47 3.09 11.06
N ILE A 31 18.50 3.82 11.50
CA ILE A 31 19.86 3.70 10.97
C ILE A 31 20.59 2.52 11.62
N ASP A 32 21.22 1.69 10.79
CA ASP A 32 22.07 0.59 11.25
C ASP A 32 23.52 1.03 11.48
N GLU A 33 24.34 0.06 11.88
CA GLU A 33 25.77 0.24 12.17
C GLU A 33 26.58 0.65 10.93
N TYR A 34 26.01 0.55 9.72
CA TYR A 34 26.65 0.96 8.47
C TYR A 34 26.34 2.41 8.08
N GLY A 35 25.46 3.08 8.84
CA GLY A 35 25.19 4.51 8.71
C GLY A 35 24.03 4.87 7.77
N HIS A 36 23.29 3.88 7.28
CA HIS A 36 22.10 4.07 6.46
C HIS A 36 20.89 3.31 7.03
N MET A 37 19.71 3.59 6.48
CA MET A 37 18.48 2.94 6.91
C MET A 37 18.58 1.41 6.80
N ASN A 38 18.30 0.73 7.91
CA ASN A 38 18.33 -0.72 7.98
C ASN A 38 17.29 -1.34 7.03
N ALA A 39 17.66 -2.43 6.35
CA ALA A 39 16.78 -3.11 5.40
C ALA A 39 15.39 -3.46 5.97
N ALA A 40 15.30 -3.96 7.21
CA ALA A 40 14.03 -4.31 7.83
C ALA A 40 13.14 -3.08 8.10
N ARG A 41 13.73 -1.89 8.28
CA ARG A 41 12.99 -0.65 8.49
C ARG A 41 12.26 -0.19 7.24
N TYR A 42 12.79 -0.48 6.04
CA TYR A 42 12.05 -0.22 4.81
C TYR A 42 10.75 -1.04 4.79
N VAL A 43 10.82 -2.32 5.13
CA VAL A 43 9.64 -3.20 5.19
C VAL A 43 8.65 -2.73 6.25
N GLU A 44 9.12 -2.34 7.43
CA GLU A 44 8.26 -1.76 8.47
C GLU A 44 7.54 -0.49 8.00
N VAL A 45 8.27 0.41 7.33
CA VAL A 45 7.69 1.64 6.77
C VAL A 45 6.65 1.30 5.71
N PHE A 46 6.95 0.37 4.80
CA PHE A 46 6.00 -0.06 3.78
C PHE A 46 4.75 -0.68 4.41
N ASP A 47 4.89 -1.60 5.37
CA ASP A 47 3.75 -2.25 6.01
C ASP A 47 2.90 -1.25 6.80
N ARG A 48 3.52 -0.47 7.69
CA ARG A 48 2.79 0.45 8.60
C ARG A 48 2.23 1.66 7.87
N GLU A 49 3.05 2.40 7.13
CA GLU A 49 2.62 3.62 6.45
C GLU A 49 1.84 3.29 5.18
N GLY A 50 2.18 2.20 4.49
CA GLY A 50 1.40 1.69 3.37
C GLY A 50 -0.01 1.28 3.78
N PHE A 51 -0.18 0.60 4.92
CA PHE A 51 -1.52 0.26 5.43
C PHE A 51 -2.39 1.49 5.69
N LYS A 52 -1.81 2.59 6.22
CA LYS A 52 -2.54 3.86 6.37
C LYS A 52 -2.98 4.43 5.02
N LEU A 53 -2.15 4.30 3.98
CA LEU A 53 -2.50 4.74 2.63
C LEU A 53 -3.53 3.85 1.95
N LEU A 54 -3.58 2.55 2.28
CA LEU A 54 -4.62 1.63 1.79
C LEU A 54 -6.02 1.98 2.32
N GLU A 55 -6.13 2.71 3.43
CA GLU A 55 -7.41 3.30 3.90
C GLU A 55 -8.09 4.08 2.78
N GLN A 56 -7.31 4.80 1.97
CA GLN A 56 -7.86 5.53 0.84
C GLN A 56 -8.56 4.55 -0.10
N LEU A 57 -7.94 3.42 -0.45
CA LEU A 57 -8.51 2.38 -1.32
C LEU A 57 -9.69 1.60 -0.68
N GLY A 58 -10.12 1.96 0.52
CA GLY A 58 -11.20 1.29 1.25
C GLY A 58 -10.74 0.10 2.07
N VAL A 59 -9.43 -0.12 2.19
CA VAL A 59 -8.85 -1.22 2.97
C VAL A 59 -7.88 -0.64 4.00
N GLY A 60 -8.40 -0.21 5.14
CA GLY A 60 -7.61 0.36 6.23
C GLY A 60 -8.17 0.05 7.60
N LEU A 61 -7.73 0.81 8.60
CA LEU A 61 -8.17 0.68 9.98
C LEU A 61 -9.67 0.95 10.12
N GLY A 62 -10.20 1.98 9.45
CA GLY A 62 -11.63 2.31 9.51
C GLY A 62 -12.51 1.19 8.97
N TYR A 63 -12.11 0.59 7.83
CA TYR A 63 -12.74 -0.62 7.29
C TYR A 63 -12.68 -1.79 8.29
N THR A 64 -11.51 -1.98 8.91
CA THR A 64 -11.25 -3.09 9.83
C THR A 64 -12.09 -3.03 11.10
N GLU A 65 -12.20 -1.86 11.68
CA GLU A 65 -13.02 -1.62 12.88
C GLU A 65 -14.51 -1.79 12.57
N ALA A 66 -14.98 -1.29 11.42
CA ALA A 66 -16.38 -1.32 11.04
C ALA A 66 -16.90 -2.72 10.66
N THR A 67 -16.05 -3.55 10.04
CA THR A 67 -16.49 -4.81 9.42
C THR A 67 -15.93 -6.06 10.09
N ARG A 68 -14.92 -5.92 10.96
CA ARG A 68 -14.12 -7.04 11.47
C ARG A 68 -13.45 -7.86 10.36
N CYS A 69 -13.24 -7.26 9.19
CA CYS A 69 -12.49 -7.82 8.08
C CYS A 69 -11.26 -6.96 7.78
N GLY A 70 -10.22 -7.55 7.23
CA GLY A 70 -8.99 -6.82 6.89
C GLY A 70 -8.22 -7.55 5.80
N ILE A 71 -6.94 -7.22 5.66
CA ILE A 71 -6.04 -7.92 4.76
C ILE A 71 -4.85 -8.49 5.52
N TYR A 72 -4.45 -9.70 5.16
CA TYR A 72 -3.20 -10.31 5.60
C TYR A 72 -2.22 -10.33 4.44
N THR A 73 -1.00 -9.86 4.68
CA THR A 73 0.12 -10.03 3.76
C THR A 73 0.49 -11.50 3.66
N VAL A 74 0.55 -12.04 2.45
CA VAL A 74 0.90 -13.45 2.18
C VAL A 74 2.19 -13.61 1.39
N ASP A 75 2.59 -12.58 0.65
CA ASP A 75 3.86 -12.55 -0.08
C ASP A 75 4.32 -11.10 -0.26
N ILE A 76 5.63 -10.89 -0.18
CA ILE A 76 6.26 -9.60 -0.47
C ILE A 76 7.51 -9.79 -1.32
N HIS A 77 7.76 -8.84 -2.21
CA HIS A 77 9.04 -8.71 -2.90
C HIS A 77 9.59 -7.30 -2.67
N VAL A 78 10.80 -7.20 -2.14
CA VAL A 78 11.44 -5.92 -1.82
C VAL A 78 12.66 -5.72 -2.71
N ALA A 79 12.78 -4.55 -3.33
CA ALA A 79 13.97 -4.14 -4.06
C ALA A 79 14.56 -2.86 -3.44
N TYR A 80 15.86 -2.87 -3.21
CA TYR A 80 16.62 -1.73 -2.69
C TYR A 80 17.49 -1.16 -3.82
N TYR A 81 17.36 0.13 -4.10
CA TYR A 81 18.03 0.81 -5.21
C TYR A 81 19.06 1.82 -4.74
N ARG A 82 18.73 2.60 -3.71
CA ARG A 82 19.62 3.63 -3.16
C ARG A 82 19.37 3.78 -1.66
N GLU A 83 20.45 3.90 -0.91
CA GLU A 83 20.41 4.08 0.54
C GLU A 83 19.72 5.40 0.92
N LEU A 84 19.09 5.40 2.10
CA LEU A 84 18.57 6.61 2.74
C LEU A 84 19.33 6.85 4.04
N LEU A 85 19.57 8.12 4.34
CA LEU A 85 20.28 8.56 5.53
C LEU A 85 19.30 9.18 6.53
N VAL A 86 19.75 9.36 7.78
CA VAL A 86 18.95 10.03 8.81
C VAL A 86 18.52 11.42 8.33
N GLY A 87 17.25 11.75 8.55
CA GLY A 87 16.67 13.03 8.14
C GLY A 87 16.43 13.17 6.64
N SER A 88 16.71 12.16 5.81
CA SER A 88 16.29 12.18 4.41
C SER A 88 14.77 12.38 4.32
N PRO A 89 14.27 13.41 3.62
CA PRO A 89 12.84 13.57 3.40
C PRO A 89 12.41 12.54 2.35
N VAL A 90 11.34 11.81 2.62
CA VAL A 90 10.85 10.73 1.76
C VAL A 90 9.38 10.87 1.45
N VAL A 91 8.97 10.37 0.29
CA VAL A 91 7.57 10.20 -0.11
C VAL A 91 7.32 8.71 -0.33
N LEU A 92 6.37 8.16 0.42
CA LEU A 92 5.82 6.84 0.19
C LEU A 92 4.58 6.95 -0.70
N ARG A 93 4.52 6.16 -1.78
CA ARG A 93 3.33 6.03 -2.64
C ARG A 93 2.83 4.59 -2.64
N VAL A 94 1.51 4.41 -2.69
CA VAL A 94 0.85 3.11 -2.85
C VAL A 94 0.14 3.05 -4.19
N ARG A 95 0.32 1.94 -4.89
CA ARG A 95 -0.32 1.62 -6.16
C ARG A 95 -0.99 0.27 -6.08
N ALA A 96 -2.30 0.22 -6.25
CA ALA A 96 -2.98 -1.04 -6.60
C ALA A 96 -2.54 -1.51 -7.99
N LEU A 97 -1.97 -2.71 -8.09
CA LEU A 97 -1.52 -3.32 -9.33
C LEU A 97 -2.56 -4.28 -9.90
N GLN A 98 -3.13 -5.13 -9.05
CA GLN A 98 -4.12 -6.14 -9.42
C GLN A 98 -5.05 -6.40 -8.24
N SER A 99 -6.30 -6.76 -8.52
CA SER A 99 -7.24 -7.27 -7.54
C SER A 99 -8.08 -8.39 -8.14
N ASP A 100 -8.53 -9.33 -7.31
CA ASP A 100 -9.55 -10.32 -7.66
C ASP A 100 -10.64 -10.39 -6.57
N ASP A 101 -11.34 -11.53 -6.47
CA ASP A 101 -12.44 -11.71 -5.51
C ASP A 101 -12.01 -11.52 -4.05
N LYS A 102 -10.73 -11.74 -3.72
CA LYS A 102 -10.25 -11.69 -2.33
C LYS A 102 -8.78 -11.30 -2.16
N ARG A 103 -8.04 -11.04 -3.22
CA ARG A 103 -6.62 -10.67 -3.19
C ARG A 103 -6.42 -9.28 -3.73
N LEU A 104 -5.49 -8.56 -3.11
CA LEU A 104 -5.02 -7.25 -3.55
C LEU A 104 -3.50 -7.31 -3.67
N LEU A 105 -2.98 -7.04 -4.86
CA LEU A 105 -1.57 -6.84 -5.10
C LEU A 105 -1.28 -5.34 -5.20
N CYS A 106 -0.41 -4.85 -4.33
CA CYS A 106 0.03 -3.46 -4.32
C CYS A 106 1.54 -3.35 -4.60
N LEU A 107 1.94 -2.22 -5.17
CA LEU A 107 3.31 -1.74 -5.19
C LEU A 107 3.41 -0.52 -4.29
N MET A 108 4.38 -0.56 -3.38
CA MET A 108 4.81 0.57 -2.57
C MET A 108 6.15 1.08 -3.06
N GLU A 109 6.29 2.40 -3.15
CA GLU A 109 7.48 3.08 -3.64
C GLU A 109 7.90 4.12 -2.60
N LEU A 110 9.14 4.01 -2.10
CA LEU A 110 9.74 5.00 -1.22
C LEU A 110 10.80 5.77 -2.00
N SER A 111 10.57 7.08 -2.17
CA SER A 111 11.42 7.96 -2.98
C SER A 111 11.90 9.16 -2.17
N HIS A 112 13.11 9.64 -2.44
CA HIS A 112 13.65 10.84 -1.80
C HIS A 112 12.87 12.07 -2.28
N ALA A 113 12.25 12.81 -1.37
CA ALA A 113 11.28 13.86 -1.69
C ALA A 113 11.92 15.05 -2.43
N THR A 114 13.19 15.34 -2.16
CA THR A 114 13.90 16.49 -2.76
C THR A 114 14.76 16.11 -3.96
N GLU A 115 15.33 14.90 -3.98
CA GLU A 115 16.22 14.45 -5.07
C GLU A 115 15.47 13.62 -6.12
N GLY A 116 14.26 13.15 -5.80
CA GLY A 116 13.37 12.46 -6.73
C GLY A 116 13.75 11.02 -7.09
N TYR A 117 14.86 10.49 -6.58
CA TYR A 117 15.22 9.09 -6.82
C TYR A 117 14.38 8.14 -5.99
N VAL A 118 14.14 6.95 -6.52
CA VAL A 118 13.51 5.83 -5.81
C VAL A 118 14.57 5.16 -4.95
N ALA A 119 14.33 5.07 -3.65
CA ALA A 119 15.23 4.40 -2.71
C ALA A 119 14.94 2.90 -2.65
N ALA A 120 13.66 2.53 -2.55
CA ALA A 120 13.22 1.14 -2.49
C ALA A 120 11.79 0.98 -2.99
N THR A 121 11.43 -0.25 -3.37
CA THR A 121 10.05 -0.66 -3.62
C THR A 121 9.70 -1.94 -2.88
N MET A 122 8.41 -2.11 -2.58
CA MET A 122 7.86 -3.36 -2.06
C MET A 122 6.56 -3.71 -2.79
N GLU A 123 6.54 -4.85 -3.48
CA GLU A 123 5.30 -5.49 -3.86
C GLU A 123 4.73 -6.24 -2.65
N GLN A 124 3.43 -6.13 -2.44
CA GLN A 124 2.72 -6.80 -1.37
C GLN A 124 1.46 -7.47 -1.92
N LEU A 125 1.45 -8.81 -1.90
CA LEU A 125 0.26 -9.60 -2.13
C LEU A 125 -0.45 -9.80 -0.79
N SER A 126 -1.70 -9.32 -0.72
CA SER A 126 -2.54 -9.46 0.46
C SER A 126 -3.81 -10.24 0.15
N VAL A 127 -4.32 -10.97 1.14
CA VAL A 127 -5.61 -11.67 1.08
C VAL A 127 -6.59 -11.07 2.08
N HIS A 128 -7.82 -10.86 1.64
CA HIS A 128 -8.92 -10.40 2.45
C HIS A 128 -9.35 -11.48 3.43
N VAL A 129 -9.47 -11.13 4.70
CA VAL A 129 -9.74 -12.05 5.81
C VAL A 129 -10.84 -11.52 6.71
N ASN A 130 -11.69 -12.44 7.18
CA ASN A 130 -12.57 -12.17 8.30
C ASN A 130 -11.81 -12.46 9.61
N LEU A 131 -11.71 -11.47 10.50
CA LEU A 131 -10.87 -11.55 11.70
C LEU A 131 -11.49 -12.36 12.84
N GLU A 132 -12.80 -12.60 12.79
CA GLU A 132 -13.48 -13.47 13.76
C GLU A 132 -13.21 -14.94 13.44
N THR A 133 -13.38 -15.32 12.17
CA THR A 133 -13.17 -16.70 11.70
C THR A 133 -11.73 -17.01 11.38
N ARG A 134 -10.88 -15.98 11.20
CA ARG A 134 -9.48 -16.07 10.75
C ARG A 134 -9.33 -16.78 9.41
N ARG A 135 -10.28 -16.60 8.51
CA ARG A 135 -10.31 -17.23 7.18
C ARG A 135 -10.39 -16.19 6.09
N ALA A 136 -9.84 -16.55 4.93
CA ALA A 136 -10.01 -15.75 3.73
C ALA A 136 -11.49 -15.68 3.35
N ALA A 137 -11.95 -14.50 2.94
CA ALA A 137 -13.31 -14.24 2.51
C ALA A 137 -13.28 -13.32 1.27
N PRO A 138 -14.28 -13.38 0.37
CA PRO A 138 -14.39 -12.41 -0.71
C PRO A 138 -14.47 -10.98 -0.17
N PHE A 139 -13.96 -10.01 -0.93
CA PHE A 139 -14.24 -8.61 -0.71
C PHE A 139 -15.76 -8.36 -0.85
N PRO A 140 -16.37 -7.49 -0.02
CA PRO A 140 -17.72 -7.01 -0.27
C PRO A 140 -17.84 -6.35 -1.65
N GLY A 141 -18.98 -6.49 -2.33
CA GLY A 141 -19.16 -6.06 -3.72
C GLY A 141 -18.72 -4.63 -4.01
N ALA A 142 -19.15 -3.67 -3.18
CA ALA A 142 -18.75 -2.26 -3.32
C ALA A 142 -17.23 -2.05 -3.18
N LEU A 143 -16.57 -2.79 -2.29
CA LEU A 143 -15.12 -2.72 -2.11
C LEU A 143 -14.40 -3.37 -3.31
N ALA A 144 -14.88 -4.50 -3.79
CA ALA A 144 -14.32 -5.16 -4.99
C ALA A 144 -14.38 -4.24 -6.22
N GLU A 145 -15.52 -3.57 -6.43
CA GLU A 145 -15.69 -2.58 -7.51
C GLU A 145 -14.73 -1.40 -7.36
N GLN A 146 -14.59 -0.86 -6.14
CA GLN A 146 -13.66 0.23 -5.86
C GLN A 146 -12.19 -0.16 -6.12
N LEU A 147 -11.77 -1.34 -5.68
CA LEU A 147 -10.42 -1.85 -5.92
C LEU A 147 -10.15 -2.03 -7.42
N ALA A 148 -11.12 -2.54 -8.19
CA ALA A 148 -11.00 -2.68 -9.64
C ALA A 148 -10.87 -1.31 -10.34
N LEU A 149 -11.63 -0.31 -9.91
CA LEU A 149 -11.50 1.07 -10.40
C LEU A 149 -10.13 1.67 -10.06
N ALA A 150 -9.64 1.46 -8.83
CA ALA A 150 -8.34 1.93 -8.40
C ALA A 150 -7.21 1.28 -9.22
N VAL A 151 -7.26 -0.03 -9.48
CA VAL A 151 -6.30 -0.72 -10.36
C VAL A 151 -6.28 -0.08 -11.75
N LYS A 152 -7.45 0.19 -12.33
CA LYS A 152 -7.55 0.84 -13.65
C LYS A 152 -6.99 2.26 -13.64
N ALA A 153 -7.33 3.06 -12.64
CA ALA A 153 -6.85 4.44 -12.51
C ALA A 153 -5.33 4.48 -12.30
N HIS A 154 -4.82 3.65 -11.41
CA HIS A 154 -3.41 3.58 -11.10
C HIS A 154 -2.55 3.07 -12.26
N ALA A 155 -3.10 2.25 -13.16
CA ALA A 155 -2.40 1.81 -14.36
C ALA A 155 -2.01 2.96 -15.31
N ALA A 156 -2.64 4.14 -15.18
CA ALA A 156 -2.28 5.33 -15.95
C ALA A 156 -0.96 5.98 -15.50
N HIS A 157 -0.49 5.68 -14.27
CA HIS A 157 0.79 6.19 -13.79
C HIS A 157 1.94 5.27 -14.23
N PRO A 158 3.06 5.79 -14.75
CA PRO A 158 4.21 4.95 -15.06
C PRO A 158 4.76 4.26 -13.82
N LEU A 159 5.31 3.06 -13.98
CA LEU A 159 6.08 2.41 -12.92
C LEU A 159 7.38 3.22 -12.65
N PRO A 160 7.94 3.13 -11.43
CA PRO A 160 9.20 3.79 -11.13
C PRO A 160 10.32 3.28 -12.04
N ALA A 161 11.25 4.16 -12.42
CA ALA A 161 12.35 3.78 -13.31
C ALA A 161 13.15 2.60 -12.72
N GLY A 162 13.37 1.56 -13.53
CA GLY A 162 14.08 0.34 -13.11
C GLY A 162 13.24 -0.65 -12.28
N CYS A 163 12.01 -0.31 -11.90
CA CYS A 163 11.09 -1.23 -11.24
C CYS A 163 10.56 -2.28 -12.22
N ARG A 164 10.49 -3.53 -11.78
CA ARG A 164 9.83 -4.64 -12.50
C ARG A 164 8.83 -5.27 -11.55
N THR A 165 7.62 -5.54 -12.05
CA THR A 165 6.62 -6.30 -11.28
C THR A 165 6.92 -7.79 -11.35
N LEU A 166 7.01 -8.45 -10.19
CA LEU A 166 7.39 -9.86 -10.09
C LEU A 166 6.28 -10.73 -9.53
N LEU A 167 5.49 -10.22 -8.59
CA LEU A 167 4.32 -10.90 -8.09
C LEU A 167 3.16 -10.75 -9.08
N SER A 168 2.31 -11.76 -9.13
CA SER A 168 1.08 -11.70 -9.90
C SER A 168 -0.02 -12.51 -9.23
N LEU A 169 -1.27 -12.19 -9.53
CA LEU A 169 -2.41 -12.99 -9.05
C LEU A 169 -2.57 -14.33 -9.79
N LYS A 170 -1.83 -14.53 -10.90
CA LYS A 170 -1.82 -15.79 -11.65
C LYS A 170 -1.18 -16.87 -10.78
N ARG A 171 -1.85 -18.01 -10.68
CA ARG A 171 -1.30 -19.21 -10.04
C ARG A 171 -0.34 -19.91 -10.99
#